data_AF-A0A3M1JGZ7-F1
#
_entry.id   AF-A0A3M1JGZ7-F1
#
_cell.length_a   1.000
_cell.length_b   1.000
_cell.length_c   1.000
_cell.angle_alpha   90.00
_cell.angle_beta   90.00
_cell.angle_gamma   90.00
#
_symmetry.space_group_name_H-M   'P 1'
#
loop_
_entity.id
_entity.type
_entity.pdbx_description
1 polymer ?
#
loop_
_entity_poly.entity_id
_entity_poly.type
_entity_poly.pdbx_seq_one_letter_code
_entity_poly.pdbx_strand_id
1 'polypeptide(L)'
;MEKRVQAGPSQDEIPLPKLPEVHWERFPKFELPPSTEEYGVAIAASLAKHFIRQGRNVGLITYANAHHRDFAQSDRGERQLTRIYEMLAVTQANGSIPLAEVLAAETMRLNRNTTILIVTPAVDVNWVVAARNLNNRGVKVTGIVLDPGSFGMPYNSVDTEIELTASHIPHYVVHCGDELGEALANARAGNRA
;
A
#
# COMPACT_ATOMS: atom_id res chain seq x y z
N MET A 1 40.94 -39.93 -42.74
CA MET A 1 39.78 -39.33 -42.07
C MET A 1 40.23 -38.93 -40.69
N GLU A 2 40.44 -37.64 -40.45
CA GLU A 2 40.43 -37.05 -39.10
C GLU A 2 40.00 -35.59 -39.27
N LYS A 3 38.70 -35.36 -39.14
CA LYS A 3 38.13 -34.02 -39.10
C LYS A 3 38.50 -33.43 -37.73
N ARG A 4 39.31 -32.37 -37.73
CA ARG A 4 39.54 -31.55 -36.54
C ARG A 4 38.19 -30.97 -36.09
N VAL A 5 37.80 -31.23 -34.85
CA VAL A 5 36.46 -30.92 -34.31
C VAL A 5 36.34 -29.46 -33.86
N GLN A 6 37.43 -28.68 -33.82
CA GLN A 6 37.36 -27.26 -33.47
C GLN A 6 38.42 -26.42 -34.20
N ALA A 7 37.99 -25.30 -34.77
CA ALA A 7 38.83 -24.22 -35.28
C ALA A 7 38.44 -22.94 -34.54
N GLY A 8 39.32 -22.45 -33.68
CA GLY A 8 39.14 -21.23 -32.91
C GLY A 8 40.50 -20.73 -32.39
N PRO A 9 40.61 -19.45 -32.01
CA PRO A 9 41.87 -18.86 -31.56
C PRO A 9 42.42 -19.58 -30.33
N SER A 10 43.74 -19.47 -30.12
CA SER A 10 44.43 -20.09 -28.99
C SER A 10 43.88 -19.58 -27.65
N GLN A 11 43.97 -20.36 -26.58
CA GLN A 11 43.40 -19.98 -25.26
C GLN A 11 43.94 -18.63 -24.75
N ASP A 12 45.13 -18.24 -25.19
CA ASP A 12 45.79 -16.97 -24.87
C ASP A 12 45.23 -15.77 -25.65
N GLU A 13 44.46 -16.02 -26.72
CA GLU A 13 43.80 -15.01 -27.56
C GLU A 13 42.33 -14.79 -27.22
N ILE A 14 41.77 -15.55 -26.26
CA ILE A 14 40.40 -15.33 -25.79
C ILE A 14 40.42 -14.08 -24.91
N PRO A 15 39.72 -12.99 -25.28
CA PRO A 15 39.62 -11.82 -24.41
C PRO A 15 39.01 -12.27 -23.09
N LEU A 16 39.67 -11.91 -21.98
CA LEU A 16 39.08 -12.11 -20.66
C LEU A 16 37.63 -11.59 -20.69
N PRO A 17 36.64 -12.41 -20.30
CA PRO A 17 35.27 -11.94 -20.24
C PRO A 17 35.28 -10.70 -19.34
N LYS A 18 34.65 -9.61 -19.79
CA LYS A 18 34.39 -8.48 -18.91
C LYS A 18 33.66 -9.06 -17.71
N LEU A 19 34.33 -9.03 -16.55
CA LEU A 19 33.69 -9.44 -15.31
C LEU A 19 32.40 -8.63 -15.20
N PRO A 20 31.25 -9.25 -14.87
CA PRO A 20 30.06 -8.47 -14.58
C PRO A 20 30.44 -7.44 -13.52
N GLU A 21 30.08 -6.18 -13.74
CA GLU A 21 30.25 -5.13 -12.73
C GLU A 21 29.38 -5.52 -11.53
N VAL A 22 29.96 -6.25 -10.59
CA VAL A 22 29.37 -6.56 -9.29
C VAL A 22 29.41 -5.28 -8.47
N HIS A 23 28.37 -4.46 -8.62
CA HIS A 23 28.19 -3.22 -7.87
C HIS A 23 27.56 -3.52 -6.50
N TRP A 24 28.30 -4.16 -5.60
CA TRP A 24 27.84 -4.55 -4.25
C TRP A 24 27.60 -3.36 -3.29
N GLU A 25 27.79 -2.11 -3.73
CA GLU A 25 27.66 -0.92 -2.87
C GLU A 25 26.48 0.01 -3.17
N ARG A 26 25.72 -0.20 -4.25
CA ARG A 26 24.51 0.59 -4.51
C ARG A 26 23.48 -0.26 -5.23
N PHE A 27 22.70 -1.03 -4.46
CA PHE A 27 21.35 -1.27 -4.93
C PHE A 27 20.73 0.12 -5.14
N PRO A 28 20.24 0.45 -6.35
CA PRO A 28 19.50 1.69 -6.51
C PRO A 28 18.42 1.70 -5.43
N LYS A 29 18.21 2.85 -4.79
CA LYS A 29 17.09 2.99 -3.86
C LYS A 29 15.86 2.49 -4.62
N PHE A 30 15.18 1.50 -4.04
CA PHE A 30 13.98 0.96 -4.66
C PHE A 30 12.92 2.06 -4.62
N GLU A 31 12.70 2.69 -5.77
CA GLU A 31 11.67 3.72 -5.94
C GLU A 31 10.41 3.05 -6.48
N LEU A 32 9.29 3.30 -5.80
CA LEU A 32 7.99 2.85 -6.28
C LEU A 32 7.61 3.64 -7.53
N PRO A 33 6.98 2.99 -8.54
CA PRO A 33 6.43 3.71 -9.67
C PRO A 33 5.47 4.81 -9.18
N PRO A 34 5.40 5.98 -9.83
CA PRO A 34 4.57 7.11 -9.41
C PRO A 34 3.09 6.84 -9.69
N SER A 35 2.51 5.88 -8.97
CA SER A 35 1.14 5.41 -9.08
C SER A 35 0.54 5.23 -7.69
N THR A 36 -0.67 5.75 -7.50
CA THR A 36 -1.41 5.56 -6.24
C THR A 36 -1.73 4.09 -5.99
N GLU A 37 -1.85 3.27 -7.03
CA GLU A 37 -2.02 1.81 -6.90
C GLU A 37 -0.79 1.17 -6.25
N GLU A 38 0.39 1.43 -6.81
CA GLU A 38 1.66 0.87 -6.32
C GLU A 38 1.95 1.32 -4.88
N TYR A 39 1.73 2.60 -4.58
CA TYR A 39 1.89 3.12 -3.22
C TYR A 39 0.85 2.50 -2.28
N GLY A 40 -0.42 2.39 -2.70
CA GLY A 40 -1.47 1.76 -1.91
C GLY A 40 -1.17 0.30 -1.57
N VAL A 41 -0.72 -0.48 -2.57
CA VAL A 41 -0.28 -1.87 -2.42
C VAL A 41 0.91 -1.97 -1.48
N ALA A 42 1.95 -1.15 -1.68
CA ALA A 42 3.15 -1.15 -0.86
C ALA A 42 2.86 -0.79 0.60
N ILE A 43 2.00 0.20 0.84
CA ILE A 43 1.54 0.60 2.18
C ILE A 43 0.78 -0.55 2.84
N ALA A 44 -0.21 -1.12 2.15
CA ALA A 44 -1.02 -2.23 2.69
C ALA A 44 -0.15 -3.45 3.04
N ALA A 45 0.77 -3.83 2.14
CA ALA A 45 1.73 -4.91 2.36
C ALA A 45 2.63 -4.64 3.57
N SER A 46 3.16 -3.42 3.69
CA SER A 46 4.07 -3.02 4.77
C SER A 46 3.37 -3.02 6.13
N LEU A 47 2.14 -2.48 6.20
CA LEU A 47 1.33 -2.47 7.42
C LEU A 47 0.95 -3.89 7.83
N ALA A 48 0.52 -4.73 6.89
CA ALA A 48 0.17 -6.12 7.17
C ALA A 48 1.37 -6.88 7.74
N LYS A 49 2.54 -6.76 7.10
CA LYS A 49 3.80 -7.34 7.58
C LYS A 49 4.15 -6.86 8.97
N HIS A 50 4.05 -5.55 9.22
CA HIS A 50 4.37 -4.95 10.51
C HIS A 50 3.51 -5.52 11.64
N PHE A 51 2.18 -5.50 11.49
CA PHE A 51 1.28 -5.96 12.52
C PHE A 51 1.28 -7.48 12.70
N ILE A 52 1.40 -8.26 11.63
CA ILE A 52 1.50 -9.72 11.73
C ILE A 52 2.77 -10.12 12.50
N ARG A 53 3.90 -9.45 12.25
CA ARG A 53 5.16 -9.70 12.99
C ARG A 53 5.07 -9.34 14.47
N GLN A 54 4.17 -8.44 14.83
CA GLN A 54 3.83 -8.12 16.22
C GLN A 54 2.83 -9.11 16.85
N GLY A 55 2.45 -10.18 16.14
CA GLY A 55 1.49 -11.18 16.62
C GLY A 55 0.04 -10.70 16.63
N ARG A 56 -0.27 -9.60 15.93
CA ARG A 56 -1.64 -9.07 15.79
C ARG A 56 -2.42 -9.87 14.74
N ASN A 57 -3.73 -9.95 14.92
CA ASN A 57 -4.62 -10.42 13.87
C ASN A 57 -4.83 -9.30 12.84
N VAL A 58 -4.62 -9.61 11.56
CA VAL A 58 -4.72 -8.68 10.44
C VAL A 58 -5.59 -9.30 9.35
N GLY A 59 -6.57 -8.55 8.88
CA GLY A 59 -7.36 -8.87 7.69
C GLY A 59 -7.18 -7.78 6.63
N LEU A 60 -7.60 -8.06 5.41
CA LEU A 60 -7.59 -7.11 4.30
C LEU A 60 -8.95 -7.15 3.60
N ILE A 61 -9.47 -5.96 3.27
CA ILE A 61 -10.64 -5.79 2.41
C ILE A 61 -10.22 -4.83 1.30
N THR A 62 -10.45 -5.20 0.05
CA THR A 62 -10.24 -4.31 -1.09
C THR A 62 -11.38 -4.42 -2.09
N TYR A 63 -11.69 -3.28 -2.70
CA TYR A 63 -12.67 -3.11 -3.78
C TYR A 63 -12.01 -2.57 -5.04
N ALA A 64 -10.68 -2.70 -5.11
CA ALA A 64 -9.89 -2.19 -6.21
C ALA A 64 -10.24 -2.90 -7.53
N ASN A 65 -10.56 -4.19 -7.50
CA ASN A 65 -10.86 -4.97 -8.70
C ASN A 65 -12.32 -4.78 -9.16
N ALA A 66 -12.57 -3.80 -10.04
CA ALA A 66 -13.83 -3.52 -10.70
C ALA A 66 -15.03 -3.41 -9.72
N HIS A 67 -15.87 -4.44 -9.67
CA HIS A 67 -17.01 -4.55 -8.75
C HIS A 67 -16.87 -5.73 -7.77
N HIS A 68 -15.68 -6.32 -7.69
CA HIS A 68 -15.42 -7.47 -6.82
C HIS A 68 -14.91 -7.01 -5.45
N ARG A 69 -15.46 -7.66 -4.42
CA ARG A 69 -15.01 -7.50 -3.04
C ARG A 69 -14.01 -8.61 -2.73
N ASP A 70 -12.73 -8.26 -2.63
CA ASP A 70 -11.70 -9.17 -2.17
C ASP A 70 -11.54 -9.07 -0.66
N PHE A 71 -11.53 -10.21 0.02
CA PHE A 71 -11.56 -10.26 1.47
C PHE A 71 -10.70 -11.38 2.05
N ALA A 72 -9.67 -10.98 2.79
CA ALA A 72 -8.92 -11.86 3.67
C ALA A 72 -9.41 -11.64 5.11
N GLN A 73 -10.05 -12.67 5.67
CA GLN A 73 -10.47 -12.67 7.07
C GLN A 73 -9.26 -12.44 7.99
N SER A 74 -9.50 -11.74 9.10
CA SER A 74 -8.48 -11.46 10.10
C SER A 74 -7.91 -12.74 10.71
N ASP A 75 -6.60 -12.94 10.56
CA ASP A 75 -5.83 -14.04 11.14
C ASP A 75 -4.39 -13.56 11.41
N ARG A 76 -3.48 -14.43 11.83
CA ARG A 76 -2.10 -14.10 12.21
C ARG A 76 -1.10 -15.12 11.66
N GLY A 77 0.18 -14.78 11.79
CA GLY A 77 1.30 -15.62 11.38
C GLY A 77 1.64 -15.52 9.88
N GLU A 78 2.74 -16.16 9.50
CA GLU A 78 3.32 -16.03 8.16
C GLU A 78 2.37 -16.48 7.04
N ARG A 79 1.55 -17.52 7.27
CA ARG A 79 0.55 -17.96 6.29
C ARG A 79 -0.46 -16.87 5.95
N GLN A 80 -0.87 -16.08 6.94
CA GLN A 80 -1.76 -14.96 6.71
C GLN A 80 -1.08 -13.86 5.90
N LEU A 81 0.20 -13.60 6.17
CA LEU A 81 0.98 -12.62 5.41
C LEU A 81 1.09 -13.02 3.94
N THR A 82 1.40 -14.30 3.66
CA THR A 82 1.42 -14.85 2.29
C THR A 82 0.09 -14.62 1.60
N ARG A 83 -1.03 -14.96 2.25
CA ARG A 83 -2.37 -14.76 1.67
C ARG A 83 -2.67 -13.30 1.35
N ILE A 84 -2.26 -12.37 2.21
CA ILE A 84 -2.42 -10.94 1.97
C ILE A 84 -1.58 -10.51 0.76
N TYR A 85 -0.34 -10.96 0.63
CA TYR A 85 0.49 -10.67 -0.53
C TYR A 85 -0.06 -11.26 -1.83
N GLU A 86 -0.58 -12.49 -1.81
CA GLU A 86 -1.24 -13.09 -2.97
C GLU A 86 -2.43 -12.26 -3.44
N MET A 87 -3.24 -11.74 -2.50
CA MET A 87 -4.36 -10.85 -2.80
C MET A 87 -3.89 -9.50 -3.37
N LEU A 88 -2.86 -8.91 -2.78
CA LEU A 88 -2.29 -7.64 -3.24
C LEU A 88 -1.60 -7.76 -4.61
N ALA A 89 -0.97 -8.90 -4.90
CA ALA A 89 -0.24 -9.12 -6.16
C ALA A 89 -1.15 -9.11 -7.40
N VAL A 90 -2.44 -9.38 -7.23
CA VAL A 90 -3.44 -9.36 -8.31
C VAL A 90 -4.39 -8.17 -8.22
N THR A 91 -4.14 -7.24 -7.28
CA THR A 91 -4.96 -6.04 -7.10
C THR A 91 -4.67 -5.06 -8.22
N GLN A 92 -5.71 -4.52 -8.84
CA GLN A 92 -5.67 -3.46 -9.86
C GLN A 92 -6.63 -2.35 -9.42
N ALA A 93 -6.27 -1.07 -9.55
CA ALA A 93 -7.09 0.06 -9.13
C ALA A 93 -8.13 0.48 -10.19
N ASN A 94 -8.92 -0.47 -10.68
CA ASN A 94 -10.00 -0.23 -11.67
C ASN A 94 -11.40 -0.24 -11.04
N GLY A 95 -11.46 -0.12 -9.72
CA GLY A 95 -12.68 -0.16 -8.91
C GLY A 95 -13.50 1.11 -9.08
N SER A 96 -14.82 0.98 -9.03
CA SER A 96 -15.75 2.10 -9.28
C SER A 96 -16.73 2.35 -8.14
N ILE A 97 -16.72 1.52 -7.09
CA ILE A 97 -17.61 1.70 -5.94
C ILE A 97 -17.05 2.85 -5.06
N PRO A 98 -17.83 3.89 -4.77
CA PRO A 98 -17.41 4.97 -3.89
C PRO A 98 -16.99 4.45 -2.51
N LEU A 99 -15.90 5.00 -1.94
CA LEU A 99 -15.36 4.54 -0.66
C LEU A 99 -16.37 4.69 0.49
N ALA A 100 -17.24 5.71 0.45
CA ALA A 100 -18.32 5.87 1.42
C ALA A 100 -19.29 4.67 1.42
N GLU A 101 -19.63 4.15 0.24
CA GLU A 101 -20.49 2.97 0.08
C GLU A 101 -19.78 1.69 0.56
N VAL A 102 -18.49 1.55 0.25
CA VAL A 102 -17.65 0.46 0.76
C VAL A 102 -17.66 0.44 2.29
N LEU A 103 -17.44 1.58 2.94
CA LEU A 103 -17.46 1.68 4.40
C LEU A 103 -18.86 1.38 4.98
N ALA A 104 -19.92 1.85 4.33
CA ALA A 104 -21.29 1.55 4.73
C ALA A 104 -21.59 0.04 4.64
N ALA A 105 -21.19 -0.62 3.56
CA ALA A 105 -21.39 -2.07 3.35
C ALA A 105 -20.66 -2.92 4.40
N GLU A 106 -19.46 -2.50 4.80
CA GLU A 106 -18.66 -3.24 5.79
C GLU A 106 -19.05 -2.94 7.25
N THR A 107 -19.86 -1.90 7.50
CA THR A 107 -20.21 -1.41 8.84
C THR A 107 -20.77 -2.50 9.78
N MET A 108 -21.52 -3.47 9.25
CA MET A 108 -22.11 -4.56 10.04
C MET A 108 -21.08 -5.61 10.48
N ARG A 109 -19.98 -5.77 9.74
CA ARG A 109 -18.92 -6.75 10.02
C ARG A 109 -17.85 -6.18 10.95
N LEU A 110 -17.78 -4.86 11.05
CA LEU A 110 -16.82 -4.12 11.87
C LEU A 110 -17.37 -3.96 13.29
N ASN A 111 -16.67 -4.56 14.27
CA ASN A 111 -17.05 -4.53 15.68
C ASN A 111 -16.29 -3.44 16.45
N ARG A 112 -16.73 -3.12 17.67
CA ARG A 112 -16.18 -2.04 18.52
C ARG A 112 -14.74 -2.24 18.98
N ASN A 113 -14.14 -3.40 18.70
CA ASN A 113 -12.75 -3.72 19.06
C ASN A 113 -11.85 -3.80 17.81
N THR A 114 -12.36 -3.41 16.65
CA THR A 114 -11.59 -3.37 15.40
C THR A 114 -10.92 -2.00 15.23
N THR A 115 -9.68 -2.02 14.74
CA THR A 115 -8.99 -0.84 14.21
C THR A 115 -8.92 -0.97 12.70
N ILE A 116 -9.25 0.08 11.98
CA ILE A 116 -9.25 0.14 10.51
C ILE A 116 -8.26 1.18 10.07
N LEU A 117 -7.41 0.78 9.13
CA LEU A 117 -6.51 1.66 8.40
C LEU A 117 -7.06 1.78 6.98
N ILE A 118 -7.50 2.97 6.60
CA ILE A 118 -8.09 3.23 5.29
C ILE A 118 -6.99 3.80 4.41
N VAL A 119 -6.51 3.04 3.42
CA VAL A 119 -5.53 3.52 2.44
C VAL A 119 -6.29 3.92 1.18
N THR A 120 -6.22 5.18 0.77
CA THR A 120 -7.02 5.65 -0.36
C THR A 120 -6.46 6.90 -1.04
N PRO A 121 -6.55 7.00 -2.38
CA PRO A 121 -6.40 8.26 -3.11
C PRO A 121 -7.73 9.04 -3.26
N ALA A 122 -8.82 8.59 -2.64
CA ALA A 122 -10.14 9.21 -2.80
C ALA A 122 -10.20 10.59 -2.11
N VAL A 123 -10.58 11.60 -2.88
CA VAL A 123 -10.72 13.00 -2.43
C VAL A 123 -12.15 13.39 -2.07
N ASP A 124 -13.11 12.45 -2.17
CA ASP A 124 -14.51 12.68 -1.80
C ASP A 124 -14.69 12.68 -0.27
N VAL A 125 -15.05 13.82 0.29
CA VAL A 125 -15.27 14.02 1.73
C VAL A 125 -16.35 13.08 2.33
N ASN A 126 -17.26 12.53 1.52
CA ASN A 126 -18.31 11.62 2.01
C ASN A 126 -17.75 10.37 2.71
N TRP A 127 -16.57 9.87 2.31
CA TRP A 127 -15.98 8.72 3.00
C TRP A 127 -15.53 9.07 4.42
N VAL A 128 -15.13 10.33 4.66
CA VAL A 128 -14.76 10.83 5.99
C VAL A 128 -15.98 10.87 6.91
N VAL A 129 -17.15 11.24 6.38
CA VAL A 129 -18.42 11.16 7.10
C VAL A 129 -18.74 9.71 7.49
N ALA A 130 -18.59 8.77 6.56
CA ALA A 130 -18.77 7.35 6.84
C ALA A 130 -17.76 6.82 7.88
N ALA A 131 -16.50 7.23 7.80
CA ALA A 131 -15.45 6.89 8.76
C ALA A 131 -15.76 7.42 10.17
N ARG A 132 -16.29 8.65 10.29
CA ARG A 132 -16.73 9.23 11.56
C ARG A 132 -17.88 8.43 12.17
N ASN A 133 -18.84 7.98 11.36
CA ASN A 133 -19.92 7.12 11.82
C ASN A 133 -19.40 5.79 12.38
N LEU A 134 -18.37 5.19 11.77
CA LEU A 134 -17.68 4.02 12.31
C LEU A 134 -17.00 4.34 13.65
N ASN A 135 -16.33 5.48 13.75
CA ASN A 135 -15.67 5.94 14.98
C ASN A 135 -16.66 6.12 16.14
N ASN A 136 -17.81 6.75 15.86
CA ASN A 136 -18.90 6.93 16.83
C ASN A 136 -19.50 5.60 17.31
N ARG A 137 -19.40 4.54 16.50
CA ARG A 137 -19.82 3.17 16.89
C ARG A 137 -18.74 2.44 17.71
N GLY A 138 -17.57 3.03 17.91
CA GLY A 138 -16.46 2.48 18.68
C GLY A 138 -15.35 1.82 17.84
N VAL A 139 -15.43 1.87 16.51
CA VAL A 139 -14.38 1.35 15.63
C VAL A 139 -13.27 2.39 15.52
N LYS A 140 -12.02 2.05 15.84
CA LYS A 140 -10.91 3.01 15.69
C LYS A 140 -10.56 3.14 14.21
N VAL A 141 -10.63 4.35 13.65
CA VAL A 141 -10.31 4.60 12.24
C VAL A 141 -9.08 5.48 12.12
N THR A 142 -8.21 5.18 11.16
CA THR A 142 -7.09 6.03 10.75
C THR A 142 -7.04 6.10 9.23
N GLY A 143 -6.93 7.31 8.68
CA GLY A 143 -6.80 7.54 7.25
C GLY A 143 -5.34 7.53 6.82
N ILE A 144 -5.04 6.93 5.67
CA ILE A 144 -3.76 7.03 4.98
C ILE A 144 -4.10 7.51 3.58
N VAL A 145 -4.00 8.81 3.39
CA VAL A 145 -4.44 9.51 2.19
C VAL A 145 -3.26 9.63 1.24
N LEU A 146 -3.42 9.10 0.04
CA LEU A 146 -2.46 9.24 -1.05
C LEU A 146 -2.85 10.50 -1.81
N ASP A 147 -2.06 11.57 -1.73
CA ASP A 147 -2.44 12.85 -2.34
C ASP A 147 -2.36 12.78 -3.88
N PRO A 148 -3.49 12.74 -4.62
CA PRO A 148 -3.43 12.53 -6.08
C PRO A 148 -2.73 13.66 -6.82
N GLY A 149 -2.71 14.87 -6.24
CA GLY A 149 -2.03 16.04 -6.79
C GLY A 149 -0.53 15.78 -6.96
N SER A 150 0.09 15.15 -5.97
CA SER A 150 1.50 14.74 -6.04
C SER A 150 1.81 13.68 -7.11
N PHE A 151 0.80 12.90 -7.55
CA PHE A 151 0.91 11.91 -8.62
C PHE A 151 0.55 12.48 -10.01
N GLY A 152 0.37 13.81 -10.12
CA GLY A 152 0.11 14.50 -11.38
C GLY A 152 -1.37 14.69 -11.72
N MET A 153 -2.29 14.41 -10.80
CA MET A 153 -3.72 14.71 -11.00
C MET A 153 -4.02 16.20 -10.78
N PRO A 154 -5.05 16.77 -11.43
CA PRO A 154 -5.40 18.18 -11.28
C PRO A 154 -6.14 18.50 -9.96
N TYR A 155 -6.41 17.48 -9.15
CA TYR A 155 -7.07 17.57 -7.85
C TYR A 155 -6.17 17.00 -6.77
N ASN A 156 -6.38 17.42 -5.52
CA ASN A 156 -5.57 17.05 -4.37
C ASN A 156 -6.45 16.65 -3.18
N SER A 157 -5.83 16.25 -2.09
CA SER A 157 -6.47 15.74 -0.88
C SER A 157 -6.82 16.79 0.18
N VAL A 158 -6.60 18.08 -0.09
CA VAL A 158 -6.71 19.16 0.91
C VAL A 158 -8.08 19.20 1.60
N ASP A 159 -9.18 19.13 0.85
CA ASP A 159 -10.53 19.17 1.43
C ASP A 159 -10.80 17.93 2.30
N THR A 160 -10.26 16.78 1.90
CA THR A 160 -10.35 15.53 2.67
C THR A 160 -9.53 15.61 3.96
N GLU A 161 -8.32 16.19 3.92
CA GLU A 161 -7.48 16.44 5.10
C GLU A 161 -8.15 17.38 6.10
N ILE A 162 -8.78 18.46 5.61
CA ILE A 162 -9.53 19.41 6.44
C ILE A 162 -10.66 18.68 7.17
N GLU A 163 -11.46 17.89 6.46
CA GLU A 163 -12.57 17.16 7.08
C GLU A 163 -12.08 16.08 8.07
N LEU A 164 -10.99 15.37 7.76
CA LEU A 164 -10.40 14.39 8.66
C LEU A 164 -9.96 15.05 9.98
N THR A 165 -9.34 16.22 9.88
CA THR A 165 -8.94 17.04 11.02
C THR A 165 -10.16 17.49 11.82
N ALA A 166 -11.18 18.07 11.17
CA ALA A 166 -12.42 18.50 11.82
C ALA A 166 -13.16 17.33 12.49
N SER A 167 -13.09 16.14 11.91
CA SER A 167 -13.67 14.90 12.42
C SER A 167 -12.85 14.25 13.53
N HIS A 168 -11.69 14.80 13.89
CA HIS A 168 -10.74 14.23 14.85
C HIS A 168 -10.33 12.79 14.50
N ILE A 169 -10.22 12.50 13.20
CA ILE A 169 -9.75 11.20 12.69
C ILE A 169 -8.25 11.32 12.43
N PRO A 170 -7.42 10.52 13.12
CA PRO A 170 -5.98 10.48 12.85
C PRO A 170 -5.73 10.12 11.38
N HIS A 171 -4.81 10.84 10.73
CA HIS A 171 -4.48 10.54 9.34
C HIS A 171 -3.02 10.83 9.00
N TYR A 172 -2.56 10.16 7.95
CA TYR A 172 -1.29 10.38 7.28
C TYR A 172 -1.56 10.81 5.84
N VAL A 173 -0.69 11.66 5.31
CA VAL A 173 -0.73 12.07 3.90
C VAL A 173 0.58 11.62 3.28
N VAL A 174 0.46 10.87 2.18
CA VAL A 174 1.58 10.30 1.44
C VAL A 174 1.59 10.95 0.06
N HIS A 175 2.72 11.54 -0.30
CA HIS A 175 2.96 12.13 -1.60
C HIS A 175 3.83 11.20 -2.45
N CYS A 176 3.77 11.40 -3.76
CA CYS A 176 4.66 10.73 -4.70
C CYS A 176 6.13 11.06 -4.37
N GLY A 177 6.95 10.03 -4.22
CA GLY A 177 8.37 10.14 -3.87
C GLY A 177 8.67 10.05 -2.38
N ASP A 178 7.65 10.01 -1.51
CA ASP A 178 7.85 9.88 -0.07
C ASP A 178 8.49 8.53 0.29
N GLU A 179 9.44 8.53 1.23
CA GLU A 179 9.87 7.30 1.88
C GLU A 179 8.76 6.82 2.84
N LEU A 180 8.04 5.76 2.44
CA LEU A 180 6.87 5.25 3.17
C LEU A 180 7.13 4.97 4.65
N GLY A 181 8.35 4.52 5.00
CA GLY A 181 8.74 4.26 6.38
C GLY A 181 8.69 5.53 7.25
N GLU A 182 9.14 6.65 6.71
CA GLU A 182 9.14 7.94 7.40
C GLU A 182 7.73 8.56 7.39
N ALA A 183 7.05 8.52 6.23
CA ALA A 183 5.71 9.07 6.06
C ALA A 183 4.68 8.43 7.01
N LEU A 184 4.80 7.13 7.28
CA LEU A 184 3.91 6.41 8.19
C LEU A 184 4.38 6.41 9.65
N ALA A 185 5.62 6.82 9.94
CA ALA A 185 6.14 6.95 11.31
C ALA A 185 5.77 8.31 11.93
N ASN A 186 5.74 9.36 11.12
CA ASN A 186 5.48 10.73 11.56
C ASN A 186 3.98 11.05 11.48
N ALA A 187 3.23 10.59 12.49
CA ALA A 187 1.82 10.94 12.60
C ALA A 187 1.65 12.47 12.66
N ARG A 188 0.89 13.06 11.74
CA ARG A 188 0.19 14.32 12.01
C ARG A 188 -0.93 13.98 12.99
N ALA A 189 -0.57 13.91 14.27
CA ALA A 189 -1.55 13.81 15.33
C ALA A 189 -2.45 15.04 15.23
N GLY A 190 -3.73 14.85 14.92
CA GLY A 190 -4.76 15.83 15.23
C GLY A 190 -4.55 16.20 16.70
N ASN A 191 -4.12 17.45 16.91
CA ASN A 191 -3.55 17.93 18.16
C ASN A 191 -4.51 17.56 19.30
N ARG A 192 -4.06 16.76 20.26
CA ARG A 192 -4.75 16.61 21.53
C ARG A 192 -4.55 17.92 22.28
N ALA A 193 -5.54 18.81 22.19
CA ALA A 193 -5.80 19.85 23.18
C ALA A 193 -6.86 19.34 24.17
#